data_AF-A0AAE3XHL7-F1
#
_entry.id   AF-A0AAE3XHL7-F1
#
_cell.length_a   1.000
_cell.length_b   1.000
_cell.length_c   1.000
_cell.angle_alpha   90.00
_cell.angle_beta   90.00
_cell.angle_gamma   90.00
#
_symmetry.space_group_name_H-M   'P 1'
#
loop_
_entity.id
_entity.type
_entity.pdbx_description
1 polymer ?
#
loop_
_entity_poly.entity_id
_entity_poly.type
_entity_poly.pdbx_seq_one_letter_code
_entity_poly.pdbx_strand_id
1 'polypeptide(L)'
;MPSPRRSSTAVPWEAWQASVLAFADAGRFDDAVLTLERALNEGQDAAALLTLLEYVEERAPAVLPRSVGGCLSRHGLRLKVRLTGNARTPADVVTLVQEAQADQLEDGFLFAHLAWALTQQEDFRGALQAAETALRDRDGLTNREQGLALRMKGFALNRLDPNSDWEGTFREALNVSEGWTRGMVLLDLGGLRSRAGNEPGAMLAYTDALELVVSTGHRAMLLNNMGVVCLRVGRFVEAEEYFMQVAGLKSTYRSRALSGQGATRRALGEWARAESLYQQAARASGDDDDLRQALRGLGYTQRLAGRHMQALETLRRAATTAQSDRDCRQSWVNVDVAATLVSLDVLDVQAVEDNLARTGPLDSEEAQRAVIVRAELARRTGQPEQAAALLGTLSRSALWTREEAHAFMPLFSLLATEQRPESLPRPQQTRVHLRALGVPGVQVNGRRIRLGHLELATLAALMLADGDLTTDELIEVIRDGDPRGTRTAAQRVSRVVRKLRDALGWDESVLSLGGAYQLDPAVDWTSDVQTALTGGQPILAFLSGVPLPWVTEEEQYLIMKHSDHQIKN
;
A
#
# COMPACT_ATOMS: atom_id res chain seq x y z
N MET A 1 -37.08 -6.31 17.48
CA MET A 1 -37.55 -6.68 16.13
C MET A 1 -36.45 -6.35 15.14
N PRO A 2 -35.98 -7.31 14.32
CA PRO A 2 -34.95 -7.03 13.34
C PRO A 2 -35.56 -6.26 12.16
N SER A 3 -34.90 -5.17 11.78
CA SER A 3 -35.28 -4.32 10.63
C SER A 3 -35.25 -5.14 9.34
N PRO A 4 -36.24 -5.02 8.44
CA PRO A 4 -36.28 -5.81 7.22
C PRO A 4 -35.13 -5.37 6.31
N ARG A 5 -34.20 -6.30 6.03
CA ARG A 5 -33.26 -6.17 4.91
C ARG A 5 -34.10 -6.00 3.65
N ARG A 6 -34.21 -4.78 3.12
CA ARG A 6 -34.70 -4.55 1.75
C ARG A 6 -33.70 -5.21 0.81
N SER A 7 -34.02 -6.40 0.33
CA SER A 7 -33.46 -6.95 -0.90
C SER A 7 -34.01 -6.11 -2.06
N SER A 8 -33.43 -4.93 -2.28
CA SER A 8 -33.62 -4.19 -3.51
C SER A 8 -32.92 -5.00 -4.61
N THR A 9 -33.69 -5.70 -5.43
CA THR A 9 -33.17 -6.24 -6.70
C THR A 9 -32.69 -5.04 -7.51
N ALA A 10 -31.38 -4.89 -7.66
CA ALA A 10 -30.80 -3.83 -8.46
C ALA A 10 -31.39 -3.91 -9.89
N VAL A 11 -31.88 -2.77 -10.39
CA VAL A 11 -32.46 -2.71 -11.74
C VAL A 11 -31.33 -2.99 -12.74
N PRO A 12 -31.50 -3.97 -13.66
CA PRO A 12 -30.46 -4.31 -14.62
C PRO A 12 -30.21 -3.16 -15.60
N TRP A 13 -28.98 -3.05 -16.09
CA TRP A 13 -28.54 -1.99 -17.01
C TRP A 13 -29.47 -1.84 -18.22
N GLU A 14 -29.90 -2.95 -18.80
CA GLU A 14 -30.75 -2.99 -19.98
C GLU A 14 -32.10 -2.31 -19.74
N ALA A 15 -32.63 -2.38 -18.51
CA ALA A 15 -33.88 -1.74 -18.14
C ALA A 15 -33.73 -0.22 -18.02
N TRP A 16 -32.59 0.26 -17.49
CA TRP A 16 -32.25 1.70 -17.48
C TRP A 16 -32.14 2.24 -18.90
N GLN A 17 -31.34 1.55 -19.72
CA GLN A 17 -31.11 1.93 -21.11
C GLN A 17 -32.43 1.99 -21.90
N ALA A 18 -33.25 0.94 -21.83
CA ALA A 18 -34.53 0.89 -22.52
C ALA A 18 -35.48 2.02 -22.08
N SER A 19 -35.51 2.34 -20.79
CA SER A 19 -36.36 3.40 -20.25
C SER A 19 -35.94 4.78 -20.76
N VAL A 20 -34.64 5.08 -20.74
CA VAL A 20 -34.10 6.37 -21.22
C VAL A 20 -34.38 6.54 -22.72
N LEU A 21 -34.13 5.51 -23.53
CA LEU A 21 -34.40 5.53 -24.97
C LEU A 21 -35.89 5.72 -25.25
N ALA A 22 -36.77 5.01 -24.55
CA ALA A 22 -38.21 5.14 -24.71
C ALA A 22 -38.72 6.55 -24.35
N PHE A 23 -38.19 7.16 -23.28
CA PHE A 23 -38.52 8.55 -22.95
C PHE A 23 -38.03 9.53 -24.01
N ALA A 24 -36.81 9.36 -24.52
CA ALA A 24 -36.26 10.21 -25.58
C ALA A 24 -37.07 10.10 -26.87
N ASP A 25 -37.41 8.90 -27.30
CA ASP A 25 -38.19 8.64 -28.52
C ASP A 25 -39.63 9.17 -28.40
N ALA A 26 -40.18 9.23 -27.18
CA ALA A 26 -41.48 9.84 -26.89
C ALA A 26 -41.41 11.37 -26.70
N GLY A 27 -40.25 12.00 -26.86
CA GLY A 27 -40.05 13.44 -26.65
C GLY A 27 -40.11 13.88 -25.18
N ARG A 28 -40.04 12.94 -24.24
CA ARG A 28 -40.09 13.16 -22.78
C ARG A 28 -38.69 13.31 -22.19
N PHE A 29 -37.98 14.34 -22.61
CA PHE A 29 -36.54 14.44 -22.35
C PHE A 29 -36.18 14.74 -20.89
N ASP A 30 -37.00 15.49 -20.15
CA ASP A 30 -36.77 15.71 -18.71
C ASP A 30 -36.88 14.41 -17.90
N ASP A 31 -37.82 13.53 -18.26
CA ASP A 31 -37.95 12.21 -17.65
C ASP A 31 -36.73 11.33 -17.96
N ALA A 32 -36.16 11.46 -19.17
CA ALA A 32 -34.92 10.78 -19.54
C ALA A 32 -33.75 11.24 -18.68
N VAL A 33 -33.58 12.56 -18.48
CA VAL A 33 -32.53 13.14 -17.62
C VAL A 33 -32.69 12.70 -16.16
N LEU A 34 -33.90 12.76 -15.60
CA LEU A 34 -34.18 12.30 -14.24
C LEU A 34 -33.90 10.80 -14.06
N THR A 35 -34.19 10.00 -15.09
CA THR A 35 -33.91 8.56 -15.10
C THR A 35 -32.40 8.30 -15.12
N LEU A 36 -31.63 9.06 -15.90
CA LEU A 36 -30.17 8.99 -15.94
C LEU A 36 -29.54 9.39 -14.60
N GLU A 37 -30.03 10.46 -13.96
CA GLU A 37 -29.54 10.87 -12.64
C GLU A 37 -29.82 9.78 -11.59
N ARG A 38 -31.00 9.19 -11.62
CA ARG A 38 -31.34 8.08 -10.73
C ARG A 38 -30.45 6.87 -10.97
N ALA A 39 -30.23 6.48 -12.22
CA ALA A 39 -29.33 5.39 -12.58
C ALA A 39 -27.90 5.65 -12.05
N LEU A 40 -27.40 6.88 -12.19
CA LEU A 40 -26.10 7.28 -11.64
C LEU A 40 -26.06 7.14 -10.11
N ASN A 41 -27.14 7.53 -9.42
CA ASN A 41 -27.25 7.42 -7.97
C ASN A 41 -27.41 5.96 -7.49
N GLU A 42 -27.93 5.07 -8.34
CA GLU A 42 -27.98 3.62 -8.10
C GLU A 42 -26.68 2.89 -8.53
N GLY A 43 -25.64 3.64 -8.91
CA GLY A 43 -24.29 3.10 -9.15
C GLY A 43 -24.06 2.54 -10.55
N GLN A 44 -24.88 2.92 -11.53
CA GLN A 44 -24.64 2.56 -12.93
C GLN A 44 -23.41 3.30 -13.50
N ASP A 45 -22.83 2.72 -14.55
CA ASP A 45 -21.58 3.21 -15.16
C ASP A 45 -21.74 4.62 -15.75
N ALA A 46 -20.85 5.55 -15.34
CA ALA A 46 -20.97 6.94 -15.74
C ALA A 46 -20.67 7.18 -17.22
N ALA A 47 -19.80 6.38 -17.85
CA ALA A 47 -19.48 6.54 -19.27
C ALA A 47 -20.66 6.11 -20.15
N ALA A 48 -21.27 4.98 -19.82
CA ALA A 48 -22.47 4.52 -20.51
C ALA A 48 -23.65 5.50 -20.35
N LEU A 49 -23.82 6.06 -19.14
CA LEU A 49 -24.84 7.09 -18.89
C LEU A 49 -24.55 8.40 -19.64
N LEU A 50 -23.28 8.80 -19.77
CA LEU A 50 -22.90 9.98 -20.55
C LEU A 50 -23.24 9.81 -22.03
N THR A 51 -22.96 8.65 -22.62
CA THR A 51 -23.36 8.34 -24.00
C THR A 51 -24.89 8.38 -24.19
N LEU A 52 -25.66 7.89 -23.21
CA LEU A 52 -27.11 8.00 -23.26
C LEU A 52 -27.59 9.45 -23.13
N LEU A 53 -26.94 10.26 -22.30
CA LEU A 53 -27.25 11.69 -22.21
C LEU A 53 -26.99 12.40 -23.54
N GLU A 54 -25.86 12.12 -24.20
CA GLU A 54 -25.53 12.68 -25.52
C GLU A 54 -26.56 12.26 -26.58
N TYR A 55 -27.02 10.99 -26.57
CA TYR A 55 -28.11 10.51 -27.43
C TYR A 55 -29.42 11.30 -27.22
N VAL A 56 -29.75 11.59 -25.96
CA VAL A 56 -30.93 12.38 -25.58
C VAL A 56 -30.78 13.82 -26.09
N GLU A 57 -29.61 14.44 -25.89
CA GLU A 57 -29.33 15.83 -26.30
C GLU A 57 -29.40 16.03 -27.82
N GLU A 58 -28.96 15.05 -28.63
CA GLU A 58 -29.04 15.11 -30.09
C GLU A 58 -30.47 15.22 -30.64
N ARG A 59 -31.44 14.63 -29.91
CA ARG A 59 -32.85 14.53 -30.34
C ARG A 59 -33.72 15.61 -29.74
N ALA A 60 -33.23 16.28 -28.72
CA ALA A 60 -34.02 17.21 -27.96
C ALA A 60 -33.85 18.65 -28.46
N PRO A 61 -34.87 19.51 -28.30
CA PRO A 61 -34.71 20.92 -28.58
C PRO A 61 -33.67 21.52 -27.61
N ALA A 62 -32.61 22.09 -28.16
CA ALA A 62 -31.57 22.74 -27.38
C ALA A 62 -32.13 23.99 -26.68
N VAL A 63 -32.26 23.93 -25.34
CA VAL A 63 -32.68 25.06 -24.50
C VAL A 63 -31.49 25.89 -24.06
N LEU A 64 -30.33 25.26 -23.88
CA LEU A 64 -29.04 25.90 -23.65
C LEU A 64 -28.18 25.90 -24.93
N PRO A 65 -27.14 26.74 -25.01
CA PRO A 65 -26.26 26.80 -26.18
C PRO A 65 -25.65 25.46 -26.58
N ARG A 66 -25.45 25.26 -27.88
CA ARG A 66 -24.93 24.00 -28.42
C ARG A 66 -23.45 23.76 -28.11
N SER A 67 -22.70 24.79 -27.76
CA SER A 67 -21.31 24.74 -27.28
C SER A 67 -21.18 23.82 -26.06
N VAL A 68 -22.08 23.93 -25.09
CA VAL A 68 -22.15 23.00 -23.94
C VAL A 68 -22.90 21.69 -24.26
N GLY A 69 -23.08 21.40 -25.55
CA GLY A 69 -23.80 20.26 -26.12
C GLY A 69 -25.33 20.34 -26.03
N GLY A 70 -25.90 21.55 -26.00
CA GLY A 70 -27.34 21.73 -26.24
C GLY A 70 -28.24 21.21 -25.12
N CYS A 71 -27.74 21.23 -23.89
CA CYS A 71 -28.44 20.72 -22.71
C CYS A 71 -29.89 21.21 -22.62
N LEU A 72 -30.76 20.30 -22.19
CA LEU A 72 -32.21 20.46 -22.08
C LEU A 72 -32.66 21.47 -21.02
N SER A 73 -31.84 21.64 -20.00
CA SER A 73 -32.09 22.52 -18.87
C SER A 73 -30.81 22.70 -18.07
N ARG A 74 -30.82 23.61 -17.08
CA ARG A 74 -29.71 23.71 -16.11
C ARG A 74 -29.52 22.41 -15.32
N HIS A 75 -30.59 21.66 -15.08
CA HIS A 75 -30.52 20.34 -14.45
C HIS A 75 -29.79 19.32 -15.35
N GLY A 76 -30.08 19.31 -16.66
CA GLY A 76 -29.35 18.51 -17.63
C GLY A 76 -27.86 18.84 -17.69
N LEU A 77 -27.50 20.13 -17.71
CA LEU A 77 -26.10 20.58 -17.66
C LEU A 77 -25.40 20.16 -16.36
N ARG A 78 -26.09 20.24 -15.22
CA ARG A 78 -25.60 19.75 -13.93
C ARG A 78 -25.31 18.25 -13.95
N LEU A 79 -26.21 17.44 -14.53
CA LEU A 79 -25.96 16.01 -14.71
C LEU A 79 -24.77 15.76 -15.65
N LYS A 80 -24.69 16.51 -16.75
CA LYS A 80 -23.61 16.40 -17.74
C LYS A 80 -22.24 16.64 -17.14
N VAL A 81 -22.03 17.76 -16.44
CA VAL A 81 -20.73 18.08 -15.84
C VAL A 81 -20.32 17.02 -14.80
N ARG A 82 -21.28 16.47 -14.05
CA ARG A 82 -21.05 15.38 -13.10
C ARG A 82 -20.65 14.08 -13.81
N LEU A 83 -21.34 13.72 -14.90
CA LEU A 83 -21.01 12.53 -15.68
C LEU A 83 -19.65 12.68 -16.37
N THR A 84 -19.33 13.84 -16.94
CA THR A 84 -18.02 14.14 -17.52
C THR A 84 -16.91 13.96 -16.48
N GLY A 85 -17.07 14.49 -15.26
CA GLY A 85 -16.08 14.29 -14.19
C GLY A 85 -15.93 12.83 -13.74
N ASN A 86 -16.98 12.01 -13.88
CA ASN A 86 -16.94 10.60 -13.51
C ASN A 86 -16.46 9.67 -14.64
N ALA A 87 -16.62 10.08 -15.89
CA ALA A 87 -16.44 9.23 -17.07
C ALA A 87 -15.26 9.64 -17.96
N ARG A 88 -14.82 10.89 -17.89
CA ARG A 88 -13.80 11.48 -18.75
C ARG A 88 -12.65 12.08 -17.93
N THR A 89 -11.81 12.90 -18.57
CA THR A 89 -10.65 13.50 -17.93
C THR A 89 -11.02 14.80 -17.20
N PRO A 90 -10.21 15.24 -16.22
CA PRO A 90 -10.36 16.57 -15.62
C PRO A 90 -10.32 17.70 -16.66
N ALA A 91 -9.54 17.54 -17.75
CA ALA A 91 -9.46 18.54 -18.81
C ALA A 91 -10.81 18.72 -19.53
N ASP A 92 -11.57 17.64 -19.75
CA ASP A 92 -12.89 17.71 -20.37
C ASP A 92 -13.88 18.51 -19.51
N VAL A 93 -13.77 18.42 -18.19
CA VAL A 93 -14.57 19.25 -17.27
C VAL A 93 -14.17 20.72 -17.37
N VAL A 94 -12.87 21.03 -17.43
CA VAL A 94 -12.39 22.40 -17.61
C VAL A 94 -12.93 22.98 -18.93
N THR A 95 -12.82 22.24 -20.03
CA THR A 95 -13.34 22.68 -21.34
C THR A 95 -14.84 22.93 -21.31
N LEU A 96 -15.63 21.99 -20.77
CA LEU A 96 -17.08 22.15 -20.68
C LEU A 96 -17.48 23.38 -19.85
N VAL A 97 -16.79 23.65 -18.74
CA VAL A 97 -17.07 24.82 -17.91
C VAL A 97 -16.65 26.12 -18.60
N GLN A 98 -15.53 26.13 -19.32
CA GLN A 98 -15.10 27.30 -20.11
C GLN A 98 -16.07 27.62 -21.24
N GLU A 99 -16.60 26.61 -21.93
CA GLU A 99 -17.65 26.78 -22.93
C GLU A 99 -18.93 27.36 -22.31
N ALA A 100 -19.35 26.84 -21.15
CA ALA A 100 -20.49 27.37 -20.41
C ALA A 100 -20.29 28.85 -20.03
N GLN A 101 -19.09 29.23 -19.59
CA GLN A 101 -18.74 30.61 -19.25
C GLN A 101 -18.76 31.53 -20.47
N ALA A 102 -18.27 31.07 -21.63
CA ALA A 102 -18.33 31.84 -22.88
C ALA A 102 -19.78 32.17 -23.27
N ASP A 103 -20.71 31.29 -22.89
CA ASP A 103 -22.15 31.43 -23.05
C ASP A 103 -22.86 32.14 -21.88
N GLN A 104 -22.11 32.75 -20.96
CA GLN A 104 -22.63 33.47 -19.79
C GLN A 104 -23.41 32.58 -18.80
N LEU A 105 -23.10 31.29 -18.75
CA LEU A 105 -23.60 30.35 -17.74
C LEU A 105 -22.61 30.29 -16.57
N GLU A 106 -22.94 30.98 -15.48
CA GLU A 106 -22.07 31.16 -14.31
C GLU A 106 -22.63 30.54 -13.02
N ASP A 107 -23.44 29.47 -13.12
CA ASP A 107 -23.97 28.77 -11.96
C ASP A 107 -22.87 28.23 -11.03
N GLY A 108 -23.09 28.30 -9.71
CA GLY A 108 -22.09 27.84 -8.73
C GLY A 108 -21.67 26.38 -8.90
N PHE A 109 -22.55 25.51 -9.38
CA PHE A 109 -22.23 24.09 -9.55
C PHE A 109 -21.15 23.84 -10.61
N LEU A 110 -21.08 24.66 -11.67
CA LEU A 110 -20.04 24.56 -12.69
C LEU A 110 -18.68 24.83 -12.06
N PHE A 111 -18.59 25.85 -11.21
CA PHE A 111 -17.38 26.19 -10.49
C PHE A 111 -16.98 25.16 -9.42
N ALA A 112 -17.95 24.47 -8.80
CA ALA A 112 -17.65 23.38 -7.87
C ALA A 112 -16.96 22.20 -8.58
N HIS A 113 -17.42 21.85 -9.79
CA HIS A 113 -16.80 20.82 -10.62
C HIS A 113 -15.48 21.29 -11.24
N LEU A 114 -15.37 22.56 -11.62
CA LEU A 114 -14.12 23.16 -12.07
C LEU A 114 -13.04 23.11 -10.98
N ALA A 115 -13.40 23.43 -9.73
CA ALA A 115 -12.48 23.34 -8.60
C ALA A 115 -11.91 21.93 -8.41
N TRP A 116 -12.75 20.91 -8.58
CA TRP A 116 -12.32 19.51 -8.56
C TRP A 116 -11.35 19.21 -9.71
N ALA A 117 -11.69 19.61 -10.93
CA ALA A 117 -10.89 19.35 -12.11
C ALA A 117 -9.50 20.02 -12.03
N LEU A 118 -9.45 21.28 -11.60
CA LEU A 118 -8.21 22.03 -11.41
C LEU A 118 -7.34 21.42 -10.29
N THR A 119 -7.97 20.88 -9.23
CA THR A 119 -7.25 20.14 -8.19
C THR A 119 -6.57 18.89 -8.74
N GLN A 120 -7.23 18.16 -9.65
CA GLN A 120 -6.62 16.98 -10.31
C GLN A 120 -5.46 17.35 -11.23
N GLN A 121 -5.44 18.58 -11.76
CA GLN A 121 -4.37 19.12 -12.59
C GLN A 121 -3.29 19.86 -11.77
N GLU A 122 -3.37 19.80 -10.43
CA GLU A 122 -2.48 20.49 -9.49
C GLU A 122 -2.46 22.03 -9.60
N ASP A 123 -3.43 22.65 -10.29
CA ASP A 123 -3.65 24.09 -10.25
C ASP A 123 -4.42 24.47 -8.98
N PHE A 124 -3.72 24.47 -7.85
CA PHE A 124 -4.33 24.77 -6.55
C PHE A 124 -4.82 26.21 -6.43
N ARG A 125 -4.20 27.17 -7.15
CA ARG A 125 -4.66 28.57 -7.13
C ARG A 125 -5.98 28.71 -7.89
N GLY A 126 -6.05 28.15 -9.10
CA GLY A 126 -7.29 28.11 -9.88
C GLY A 126 -8.39 27.32 -9.16
N ALA A 127 -8.05 26.19 -8.55
CA ALA A 127 -9.00 25.38 -7.78
C ALA A 127 -9.58 26.16 -6.59
N LEU A 128 -8.74 26.90 -5.84
CA LEU A 128 -9.19 27.74 -4.74
C LEU A 128 -10.15 28.83 -5.24
N GLN A 129 -9.79 29.54 -6.31
CA GLN A 129 -10.62 30.59 -6.89
C GLN A 129 -11.96 30.05 -7.39
N ALA A 130 -11.97 28.90 -8.07
CA ALA A 130 -13.18 28.25 -8.54
C ALA A 130 -14.06 27.82 -7.36
N ALA A 131 -13.48 27.20 -6.31
CA ALA A 131 -14.24 26.79 -5.14
C ALA A 131 -14.86 27.98 -4.40
N GLU A 132 -14.13 29.08 -4.26
CA GLU A 132 -14.66 30.31 -3.65
C GLU A 132 -15.78 30.93 -4.49
N THR A 133 -15.65 30.89 -5.82
CA THR A 133 -16.69 31.37 -6.75
C THR A 133 -17.96 30.53 -6.62
N ALA A 134 -17.83 29.20 -6.59
CA ALA A 134 -18.95 28.29 -6.33
C ALA A 134 -19.68 28.62 -5.02
N LEU A 135 -18.90 28.87 -3.95
CA LEU A 135 -19.41 29.14 -2.62
C LEU A 135 -19.99 30.55 -2.43
N ARG A 136 -19.97 31.43 -3.45
CA ARG A 136 -20.75 32.68 -3.44
C ARG A 136 -22.24 32.43 -3.73
N ASP A 137 -22.54 31.37 -4.46
CA ASP A 137 -23.90 30.94 -4.84
C ASP A 137 -24.37 29.76 -3.96
N ARG A 138 -24.24 29.88 -2.62
CA ARG A 138 -24.55 28.75 -1.71
C ARG A 138 -25.98 28.25 -1.86
N ASP A 139 -26.94 29.15 -2.11
CA ASP A 139 -28.35 28.81 -2.25
C ASP A 139 -28.67 28.05 -3.55
N GLY A 140 -27.82 28.19 -4.58
CA GLY A 140 -27.92 27.45 -5.83
C GLY A 140 -27.31 26.05 -5.81
N LEU A 141 -26.56 25.71 -4.76
CA LEU A 141 -25.86 24.43 -4.62
C LEU A 141 -26.67 23.38 -3.87
N THR A 142 -26.58 22.14 -4.33
CA THR A 142 -26.95 20.98 -3.51
C THR A 142 -25.92 20.76 -2.41
N ASN A 143 -26.31 20.08 -1.31
CA ASN A 143 -25.39 19.65 -0.25
C ASN A 143 -24.16 18.90 -0.79
N ARG A 144 -24.33 18.12 -1.87
CA ARG A 144 -23.23 17.42 -2.54
C ARG A 144 -22.24 18.38 -3.18
N GLU A 145 -22.74 19.36 -3.93
CA GLU A 145 -21.91 20.35 -4.64
C GLU A 145 -21.23 21.31 -3.66
N GLN A 146 -21.95 21.74 -2.63
CA GLN A 146 -21.38 22.54 -1.56
C GLN A 146 -20.28 21.78 -0.81
N GLY A 147 -20.52 20.50 -0.49
CA GLY A 147 -19.51 19.62 0.10
C GLY A 147 -18.29 19.42 -0.82
N LEU A 148 -18.51 19.27 -2.13
CA LEU A 148 -17.43 19.18 -3.12
C LEU A 148 -16.59 20.46 -3.16
N ALA A 149 -17.23 21.63 -3.28
CA ALA A 149 -16.55 22.92 -3.33
C ALA A 149 -15.74 23.17 -2.05
N LEU A 150 -16.33 22.94 -0.86
CA LEU A 150 -15.62 23.08 0.41
C LEU A 150 -14.45 22.09 0.53
N ARG A 151 -14.62 20.84 0.09
CA ARG A 151 -13.53 19.84 0.08
C ARG A 151 -12.36 20.29 -0.79
N MET A 152 -12.63 20.77 -2.00
CA MET A 152 -11.58 21.25 -2.92
C MET A 152 -10.95 22.54 -2.42
N LYS A 153 -11.73 23.46 -1.82
CA LYS A 153 -11.20 24.66 -1.14
C LYS A 153 -10.23 24.28 -0.04
N GLY A 154 -10.62 23.39 0.87
CA GLY A 154 -9.77 22.94 1.97
C GLY A 154 -8.49 22.28 1.47
N PHE A 155 -8.60 21.42 0.45
CA PHE A 155 -7.43 20.78 -0.17
C PHE A 155 -6.48 21.81 -0.79
N ALA A 156 -7.00 22.74 -1.59
CA ALA A 156 -6.21 23.80 -2.22
C ALA A 156 -5.54 24.71 -1.18
N LEU A 157 -6.25 25.10 -0.13
CA LEU A 157 -5.70 25.86 1.00
C LEU A 157 -4.51 25.13 1.63
N ASN A 158 -4.64 23.84 1.94
CA ASN A 158 -3.54 23.05 2.52
C ASN A 158 -2.32 22.97 1.58
N ARG A 159 -2.54 22.80 0.27
CA ARG A 159 -1.46 22.69 -0.71
C ARG A 159 -0.73 24.02 -0.95
N LEU A 160 -1.44 25.13 -0.86
CA LEU A 160 -0.87 26.48 -1.01
C LEU A 160 -0.19 26.97 0.27
N ASP A 161 -0.81 26.72 1.43
CA ASP A 161 -0.30 27.05 2.76
C ASP A 161 -0.79 26.03 3.80
N PRO A 162 0.06 25.07 4.21
CA PRO A 162 -0.29 24.08 5.24
C PRO A 162 -0.67 24.68 6.59
N ASN A 163 -0.30 25.94 6.88
CA ASN A 163 -0.62 26.64 8.12
C ASN A 163 -1.95 27.42 8.07
N SER A 164 -2.63 27.44 6.92
CA SER A 164 -3.95 28.04 6.78
C SER A 164 -5.04 27.26 7.53
N ASP A 165 -6.24 27.85 7.66
CA ASP A 165 -7.41 27.18 8.27
C ASP A 165 -8.11 26.19 7.31
N TRP A 166 -7.33 25.31 6.68
CA TRP A 166 -7.88 24.26 5.83
C TRP A 166 -8.73 23.27 6.64
N GLU A 167 -8.38 22.97 7.90
CA GLU A 167 -9.18 22.12 8.79
C GLU A 167 -10.55 22.73 9.08
N GLY A 168 -10.66 24.05 9.28
CA GLY A 168 -11.94 24.75 9.41
C GLY A 168 -12.82 24.56 8.18
N THR A 169 -12.24 24.65 6.98
CA THR A 169 -12.96 24.42 5.72
C THR A 169 -13.46 22.98 5.60
N PHE A 170 -12.66 21.98 6.01
CA PHE A 170 -13.11 20.58 6.06
C PHE A 170 -14.22 20.37 7.10
N ARG A 171 -14.20 21.09 8.23
CA ARG A 171 -15.29 21.05 9.22
C ARG A 171 -16.61 21.58 8.63
N GLU A 172 -16.56 22.68 7.87
CA GLU A 172 -17.72 23.15 7.11
C GLU A 172 -18.19 22.09 6.10
N ALA A 173 -17.28 21.47 5.36
CA ALA A 173 -17.62 20.41 4.40
C ALA A 173 -18.33 19.23 5.08
N LEU A 174 -17.89 18.84 6.28
CA LEU A 174 -18.54 17.80 7.08
C LEU A 174 -19.93 18.22 7.58
N ASN A 175 -20.20 19.50 7.83
CA ASN A 175 -21.51 19.95 8.28
C ASN A 175 -22.59 19.86 7.19
N VAL A 176 -22.20 19.90 5.92
CA VAL A 176 -23.12 19.88 4.77
C VAL A 176 -23.12 18.56 4.00
N SER A 177 -22.18 17.66 4.28
CA SER A 177 -22.03 16.40 3.55
C SER A 177 -22.54 15.17 4.31
N GLU A 178 -23.16 14.27 3.55
CA GLU A 178 -23.70 12.99 4.02
C GLU A 178 -23.25 11.83 3.11
N GLY A 179 -23.43 10.60 3.59
CA GLY A 179 -23.18 9.37 2.84
C GLY A 179 -21.82 9.33 2.15
N TRP A 180 -21.80 8.98 0.86
CA TRP A 180 -20.58 8.88 0.07
C TRP A 180 -19.77 10.19 0.03
N THR A 181 -20.42 11.35 -0.10
CA THR A 181 -19.72 12.65 -0.13
C THR A 181 -18.99 12.88 1.19
N ARG A 182 -19.63 12.60 2.32
CA ARG A 182 -19.00 12.68 3.64
C ARG A 182 -17.80 11.74 3.76
N GLY A 183 -17.93 10.51 3.25
CA GLY A 183 -16.84 9.55 3.18
C GLY A 183 -15.62 10.09 2.43
N MET A 184 -15.84 10.84 1.34
CA MET A 184 -14.76 11.47 0.57
C MET A 184 -14.13 12.68 1.25
N VAL A 185 -14.92 13.50 1.94
CA VAL A 185 -14.41 14.58 2.79
C VAL A 185 -13.50 14.01 3.89
N LEU A 186 -13.95 12.96 4.57
CA LEU A 186 -13.20 12.32 5.66
C LEU A 186 -11.92 11.62 5.17
N LEU A 187 -11.96 10.98 3.98
CA LEU A 187 -10.79 10.36 3.39
C LEU A 187 -9.68 11.39 3.10
N ASP A 188 -10.02 12.52 2.48
CA ASP A 188 -9.06 13.57 2.18
C ASP A 188 -8.57 14.25 3.47
N LEU A 189 -9.46 14.51 4.42
CA LEU A 189 -9.11 15.06 5.74
C LEU A 189 -8.10 14.17 6.46
N GLY A 190 -8.31 12.85 6.46
CA GLY A 190 -7.37 11.90 7.03
C GLY A 190 -6.00 11.95 6.34
N GLY A 191 -5.99 12.07 5.01
CA GLY A 191 -4.77 12.23 4.21
C GLY A 191 -3.96 13.46 4.60
N LEU A 192 -4.63 14.61 4.68
CA LEU A 192 -4.00 15.88 5.04
C LEU A 192 -3.52 15.89 6.50
N ARG A 193 -4.30 15.32 7.43
CA ARG A 193 -3.89 15.19 8.83
C ARG A 193 -2.65 14.32 9.01
N SER A 194 -2.58 13.19 8.30
CA SER A 194 -1.39 12.34 8.35
C SER A 194 -0.16 13.07 7.79
N ARG A 195 -0.31 13.84 6.70
CA ARG A 195 0.77 14.71 6.18
C ARG A 195 1.19 15.79 7.16
N ALA A 196 0.26 16.32 7.96
CA ALA A 196 0.55 17.28 9.03
C ALA A 196 1.12 16.61 10.30
N GLY A 197 1.31 15.29 10.32
CA GLY A 197 1.80 14.55 11.49
C GLY A 197 0.73 14.28 12.57
N ASN A 198 -0.54 14.63 12.32
CA ASN A 198 -1.66 14.31 13.21
C ASN A 198 -2.19 12.90 12.93
N GLU A 199 -1.40 11.89 13.28
CA GLU A 199 -1.72 10.49 13.05
C GLU A 199 -2.99 10.01 13.80
N PRO A 200 -3.25 10.41 15.05
CA PRO A 200 -4.51 10.07 15.72
C PRO A 200 -5.74 10.66 15.01
N GLY A 201 -5.67 11.93 14.60
CA GLY A 201 -6.76 12.58 13.88
C GLY A 201 -6.96 12.02 12.47
N ALA A 202 -5.91 11.50 11.84
CA ALA A 202 -5.98 10.79 10.57
C ALA A 202 -6.69 9.44 10.70
N MET A 203 -6.29 8.61 11.69
CA MET A 203 -6.95 7.32 11.94
C MET A 203 -8.44 7.47 12.26
N LEU A 204 -8.80 8.50 13.02
CA LEU A 204 -10.20 8.77 13.37
C LEU A 204 -11.02 9.10 12.12
N ALA A 205 -10.51 9.99 11.25
CA ALA A 205 -11.17 10.34 9.99
C ALA A 205 -11.28 9.14 9.03
N TYR A 206 -10.24 8.31 8.92
CA TYR A 206 -10.30 7.10 8.10
C TYR A 206 -11.29 6.07 8.65
N THR A 207 -11.36 5.90 9.96
CA THR A 207 -12.31 4.96 10.58
C THR A 207 -13.75 5.39 10.27
N ASP A 208 -14.06 6.68 10.43
CA ASP A 208 -15.39 7.23 10.11
C ASP A 208 -15.71 7.11 8.60
N ALA A 209 -14.70 7.27 7.73
CA ALA A 209 -14.89 7.12 6.28
C ALA A 209 -15.11 5.66 5.84
N LEU A 210 -14.55 4.68 6.54
CA LEU A 210 -14.60 3.26 6.14
C LEU A 210 -16.03 2.71 6.06
N GLU A 211 -16.94 3.22 6.88
CA GLU A 211 -18.36 2.84 6.89
C GLU A 211 -19.16 3.49 5.75
N LEU A 212 -18.67 4.61 5.21
CA LEU A 212 -19.36 5.42 4.20
C LEU A 212 -18.90 5.15 2.77
N VAL A 213 -17.67 4.63 2.62
CA VAL A 213 -17.07 4.34 1.32
C VAL A 213 -17.43 2.93 0.85
N VAL A 214 -18.24 2.87 -0.21
CA VAL A 214 -18.76 1.60 -0.77
C VAL A 214 -17.94 1.05 -1.94
N SER A 215 -17.17 1.88 -2.66
CA SER A 215 -16.39 1.43 -3.81
C SER A 215 -15.12 0.69 -3.40
N THR A 216 -14.81 -0.43 -4.05
CA THR A 216 -13.60 -1.22 -3.80
C THR A 216 -12.31 -0.39 -3.89
N GLY A 217 -12.20 0.52 -4.85
CA GLY A 217 -11.03 1.38 -5.04
C GLY A 217 -10.76 2.32 -3.87
N HIS A 218 -11.76 3.12 -3.48
CA HIS A 218 -11.61 4.03 -2.33
C HIS A 218 -11.49 3.28 -1.00
N ARG A 219 -12.12 2.11 -0.86
CA ARG A 219 -11.92 1.25 0.32
C ARG A 219 -10.46 0.77 0.40
N ALA A 220 -9.88 0.36 -0.73
CA ALA A 220 -8.48 -0.02 -0.82
C ALA A 220 -7.54 1.16 -0.49
N MET A 221 -7.83 2.35 -1.00
CA MET A 221 -7.09 3.58 -0.66
C MET A 221 -7.12 3.87 0.84
N LEU A 222 -8.29 3.78 1.46
CA LEU A 222 -8.48 4.08 2.87
C LEU A 222 -7.73 3.08 3.76
N LEU A 223 -7.88 1.78 3.50
CA LEU A 223 -7.14 0.74 4.23
C LEU A 223 -5.63 0.88 4.03
N ASN A 224 -5.17 1.22 2.82
CA ASN A 224 -3.76 1.50 2.56
C ASN A 224 -3.25 2.67 3.42
N ASN A 225 -4.01 3.76 3.49
CA ASN A 225 -3.64 4.93 4.28
C ASN A 225 -3.64 4.62 5.79
N MET A 226 -4.60 3.85 6.30
CA MET A 226 -4.59 3.36 7.68
C MET A 226 -3.34 2.52 7.96
N GLY A 227 -2.95 1.64 7.02
CA GLY A 227 -1.71 0.88 7.10
C GLY A 227 -0.46 1.77 7.18
N VAL A 228 -0.40 2.83 6.36
CA VAL A 228 0.70 3.82 6.40
C VAL A 228 0.76 4.55 7.73
N VAL A 229 -0.39 4.97 8.28
CA VAL A 229 -0.43 5.61 9.60
C VAL A 229 0.06 4.66 10.69
N CYS A 230 -0.44 3.41 10.72
CA CYS A 230 0.03 2.39 11.66
C CYS A 230 1.54 2.14 11.53
N LEU A 231 2.07 2.11 10.31
CA LEU A 231 3.50 1.96 10.06
C LEU A 231 4.31 3.13 10.64
N ARG A 232 3.89 4.38 10.39
CA ARG A 232 4.57 5.59 10.89
C ARG A 232 4.63 5.65 12.42
N VAL A 233 3.58 5.22 13.11
CA VAL A 233 3.54 5.20 14.58
C VAL A 233 4.11 3.92 15.20
N GLY A 234 4.66 3.00 14.39
CA GLY A 234 5.32 1.77 14.86
C GLY A 234 4.36 0.62 15.23
N ARG A 235 3.08 0.69 14.87
CA ARG A 235 2.09 -0.39 15.05
C ARG A 235 2.19 -1.40 13.89
N PHE A 236 3.32 -2.09 13.82
CA PHE A 236 3.70 -2.93 12.68
C PHE A 236 2.75 -4.12 12.41
N VAL A 237 2.14 -4.69 13.45
CA VAL A 237 1.18 -5.82 13.27
C VAL A 237 -0.07 -5.32 12.56
N GLU A 238 -0.65 -4.22 13.01
CA GLU A 238 -1.85 -3.64 12.40
C GLU A 238 -1.59 -3.08 11.01
N ALA A 239 -0.42 -2.47 10.78
CA ALA A 239 -0.01 -2.01 9.46
C ALA A 239 -0.06 -3.17 8.45
N GLU A 240 0.52 -4.31 8.82
CA GLU A 240 0.50 -5.52 8.01
C GLU A 240 -0.92 -6.04 7.76
N GLU A 241 -1.78 -6.08 8.78
CA GLU A 241 -3.18 -6.50 8.62
C GLU A 241 -3.94 -5.63 7.63
N TYR A 242 -3.79 -4.30 7.69
CA TYR A 242 -4.41 -3.39 6.72
C TYR A 242 -3.87 -3.62 5.31
N PHE A 243 -2.55 -3.70 5.14
CA PHE A 243 -1.98 -3.94 3.81
C PHE A 243 -2.35 -5.33 3.25
N MET A 244 -2.47 -6.36 4.10
CA MET A 244 -2.96 -7.68 3.68
C MET A 244 -4.40 -7.63 3.19
N GLN A 245 -5.27 -6.87 3.89
CA GLN A 245 -6.64 -6.65 3.43
C GLN A 245 -6.66 -5.98 2.05
N VAL A 246 -5.85 -4.94 1.83
CA VAL A 246 -5.75 -4.26 0.53
C VAL A 246 -5.25 -5.20 -0.56
N ALA A 247 -4.21 -5.99 -0.30
CA ALA A 247 -3.68 -6.95 -1.26
C ALA A 247 -4.69 -8.06 -1.63
N GLY A 248 -5.67 -8.33 -0.74
CA GLY A 248 -6.78 -9.24 -1.01
C GLY A 248 -7.91 -8.64 -1.86
N LEU A 249 -7.94 -7.32 -2.04
CA LEU A 249 -8.92 -6.65 -2.89
C LEU A 249 -8.48 -6.67 -4.36
N LYS A 250 -9.45 -6.77 -5.27
CA LYS A 250 -9.23 -6.51 -6.70
C LYS A 250 -9.22 -5.00 -6.92
N SER A 251 -8.07 -4.36 -6.69
CA SER A 251 -7.88 -2.92 -6.87
C SER A 251 -6.49 -2.59 -7.42
N THR A 252 -6.34 -1.35 -7.91
CA THR A 252 -5.05 -0.81 -8.36
C THR A 252 -4.04 -0.61 -7.22
N TYR A 253 -4.48 -0.64 -5.96
CA TYR A 253 -3.63 -0.46 -4.78
C TYR A 253 -2.79 -1.69 -4.40
N ARG A 254 -2.87 -2.78 -5.16
CA ARG A 254 -2.15 -4.03 -4.84
C ARG A 254 -0.65 -3.80 -4.73
N SER A 255 -0.03 -3.07 -5.66
CA SER A 255 1.41 -2.76 -5.63
C SER A 255 1.78 -1.98 -4.36
N ARG A 256 1.05 -0.89 -4.07
CA ARG A 256 1.26 -0.06 -2.87
C ARG A 256 1.12 -0.85 -1.57
N ALA A 257 0.14 -1.74 -1.50
CA ALA A 257 -0.05 -2.61 -0.34
C ALA A 257 1.12 -3.59 -0.14
N LEU A 258 1.62 -4.20 -1.21
CA LEU A 258 2.80 -5.05 -1.16
C LEU A 258 4.04 -4.26 -0.72
N SER A 259 4.23 -3.04 -1.23
CA SER A 259 5.28 -2.12 -0.78
C SER A 259 5.14 -1.74 0.70
N GLY A 260 3.92 -1.54 1.19
CA GLY A 260 3.62 -1.27 2.61
C GLY A 260 3.94 -2.46 3.53
N GLN A 261 3.62 -3.68 3.10
CA GLN A 261 4.07 -4.90 3.79
C GLN A 261 5.60 -4.99 3.77
N GLY A 262 6.24 -4.72 2.62
CA GLY A 262 7.69 -4.68 2.51
C GLY A 262 8.33 -3.70 3.48
N ALA A 263 7.78 -2.48 3.59
CA ALA A 263 8.23 -1.46 4.54
C ALA A 263 8.06 -1.92 6.00
N THR A 264 6.95 -2.59 6.30
CA THR A 264 6.71 -3.16 7.63
C THR A 264 7.75 -4.23 7.98
N ARG A 265 8.04 -5.15 7.05
CA ARG A 265 9.05 -6.21 7.22
C ARG A 265 10.46 -5.63 7.35
N ARG A 266 10.77 -4.59 6.59
CA ARG A 266 12.03 -3.85 6.64
C ARG A 266 12.24 -3.14 7.98
N ALA A 267 11.20 -2.54 8.55
CA ALA A 267 11.27 -1.93 9.88
C ALA A 267 11.66 -2.96 10.96
N LEU A 268 11.18 -4.20 10.81
CA LEU A 268 11.44 -5.32 11.71
C LEU A 268 12.79 -6.03 11.45
N GLY A 269 13.55 -5.61 10.43
CA GLY A 269 14.82 -6.24 10.07
C GLY A 269 14.66 -7.56 9.30
N GLU A 270 13.46 -7.88 8.81
CA GLU A 270 13.19 -9.06 7.98
C GLU A 270 13.57 -8.76 6.51
N TRP A 271 14.87 -8.58 6.25
CA TRP A 271 15.39 -8.03 4.99
C TRP A 271 14.93 -8.78 3.75
N ALA A 272 15.17 -10.10 3.69
CA ALA A 272 14.86 -10.88 2.50
C ALA A 272 13.34 -10.96 2.23
N ARG A 273 12.51 -10.97 3.28
CA ARG A 273 11.05 -10.86 3.18
C ARG A 273 10.61 -9.54 2.60
N ALA A 274 11.19 -8.45 3.10
CA ALA A 274 10.92 -7.12 2.57
C ALA A 274 11.30 -7.03 1.08
N GLU A 275 12.47 -7.55 0.69
CA GLU A 275 12.88 -7.58 -0.72
C GLU A 275 11.93 -8.38 -1.60
N SER A 276 11.52 -9.57 -1.18
CA SER A 276 10.53 -10.38 -1.92
C SER A 276 9.22 -9.63 -2.12
N LEU A 277 8.73 -8.93 -1.09
CA LEU A 277 7.51 -8.12 -1.18
C LEU A 277 7.67 -6.93 -2.13
N TYR A 278 8.80 -6.23 -2.11
CA TYR A 278 9.06 -5.15 -3.06
C TYR A 278 9.22 -5.64 -4.51
N GLN A 279 9.83 -6.82 -4.72
CA GLN A 279 9.89 -7.44 -6.04
C GLN A 279 8.49 -7.82 -6.54
N GLN A 280 7.63 -8.35 -5.66
CA GLN A 280 6.23 -8.63 -5.99
C GLN A 280 5.46 -7.34 -6.28
N ALA A 281 5.69 -6.26 -5.53
CA ALA A 281 5.11 -4.95 -5.78
C ALA A 281 5.51 -4.41 -7.16
N ALA A 282 6.80 -4.48 -7.51
CA ALA A 282 7.30 -4.07 -8.82
C ALA A 282 6.71 -4.89 -9.98
N ARG A 283 6.38 -6.17 -9.76
CA ARG A 283 5.66 -7.00 -10.76
C ARG A 283 4.17 -6.68 -10.86
N ALA A 284 3.60 -6.12 -9.79
CA ALA A 284 2.18 -5.79 -9.67
C ALA A 284 1.88 -4.30 -9.94
N SER A 285 2.88 -3.49 -10.29
CA SER A 285 2.73 -2.05 -10.54
C SER A 285 1.82 -1.79 -11.73
N GLY A 286 0.85 -0.88 -11.55
CA GLY A 286 -0.04 -0.44 -12.62
C GLY A 286 0.48 0.76 -13.42
N ASP A 287 1.45 1.49 -12.86
CA ASP A 287 2.02 2.71 -13.42
C ASP A 287 3.50 2.89 -13.01
N ASP A 288 4.14 3.91 -13.59
CA ASP A 288 5.56 4.24 -13.35
C ASP A 288 5.83 4.67 -11.89
N ASP A 289 4.85 5.27 -11.19
CA ASP A 289 5.03 5.72 -9.81
C ASP A 289 5.06 4.53 -8.85
N ASP A 290 4.13 3.60 -9.00
CA ASP A 290 4.08 2.34 -8.25
C ASP A 290 5.36 1.52 -8.47
N LEU A 291 5.84 1.45 -9.72
CA LEU A 291 7.10 0.75 -10.04
C LEU A 291 8.30 1.45 -9.38
N ARG A 292 8.38 2.78 -9.50
CA ARG A 292 9.45 3.58 -8.88
C ARG A 292 9.48 3.42 -7.37
N GLN A 293 8.33 3.46 -6.71
CA GLN A 293 8.21 3.29 -5.26
C GLN A 293 8.62 1.88 -4.81
N ALA A 294 8.19 0.84 -5.55
CA ALA A 294 8.59 -0.53 -5.26
C ALA A 294 10.10 -0.75 -5.40
N LEU A 295 10.71 -0.26 -6.50
CA LEU A 295 12.15 -0.33 -6.72
C LEU A 295 12.93 0.50 -5.69
N ARG A 296 12.44 1.70 -5.33
CA ARG A 296 13.04 2.52 -4.27
C ARG A 296 13.02 1.76 -2.95
N GLY A 297 11.88 1.16 -2.58
CA GLY A 297 11.76 0.34 -1.38
C GLY A 297 12.72 -0.85 -1.37
N LEU A 298 12.87 -1.54 -2.50
CA LEU A 298 13.82 -2.65 -2.67
C LEU A 298 15.26 -2.18 -2.44
N GLY A 299 15.69 -1.13 -3.16
CA GLY A 299 17.04 -0.61 -3.05
C GLY A 299 17.35 -0.04 -1.66
N TYR A 300 16.37 0.61 -1.04
CA TYR A 300 16.47 1.07 0.34
C TYR A 300 16.63 -0.09 1.34
N THR A 301 15.89 -1.20 1.14
CA THR A 301 16.05 -2.43 1.92
C THR A 301 17.45 -3.02 1.78
N GLN A 302 17.94 -3.13 0.54
CA GLN A 302 19.28 -3.66 0.25
C GLN A 302 20.37 -2.83 0.94
N ARG A 303 20.23 -1.50 0.94
CA ARG A 303 21.16 -0.60 1.63
C ARG A 303 21.16 -0.82 3.14
N LEU A 304 19.98 -0.87 3.77
CA LEU A 304 19.86 -1.11 5.22
C LEU A 304 20.39 -2.49 5.65
N ALA A 305 20.38 -3.46 4.73
CA ALA A 305 20.96 -4.77 4.91
C ALA A 305 22.47 -4.86 4.57
N GLY A 306 23.13 -3.72 4.28
CA GLY A 306 24.55 -3.62 3.98
C GLY A 306 24.97 -3.97 2.54
N ARG A 307 24.01 -4.28 1.65
CA ARG A 307 24.27 -4.65 0.24
C ARG A 307 24.34 -3.40 -0.65
N HIS A 308 25.31 -2.53 -0.39
CA HIS A 308 25.39 -1.20 -1.02
C HIS A 308 25.49 -1.22 -2.56
N MET A 309 26.25 -2.16 -3.14
CA MET A 309 26.39 -2.26 -4.60
C MET A 309 25.08 -2.66 -5.29
N GLN A 310 24.36 -3.64 -4.73
CA GLN A 310 23.06 -4.07 -5.23
C GLN A 310 22.01 -2.96 -5.06
N ALA A 311 22.04 -2.27 -3.90
CA ALA A 311 21.19 -1.12 -3.63
C ALA A 311 21.39 -0.01 -4.67
N LEU A 312 22.64 0.30 -5.02
CA LEU A 312 22.96 1.35 -5.98
C LEU A 312 22.40 1.04 -7.38
N GLU A 313 22.51 -0.21 -7.82
CA GLU A 313 21.92 -0.65 -9.09
C GLU A 313 20.39 -0.49 -9.08
N THR A 314 19.73 -1.00 -8.04
CA THR A 314 18.27 -0.93 -7.91
C THR A 314 17.77 0.51 -7.81
N LEU A 315 18.43 1.36 -7.03
CA LEU A 315 18.05 2.76 -6.83
C LEU A 315 18.26 3.61 -8.08
N ARG A 316 19.31 3.34 -8.87
CA ARG A 316 19.50 4.01 -10.17
C ARG A 316 18.39 3.64 -11.16
N ARG A 317 17.92 2.39 -11.15
CA ARG A 317 16.74 1.97 -11.93
C ARG A 317 15.48 2.69 -11.47
N ALA A 318 15.26 2.78 -10.16
CA ALA A 318 14.14 3.55 -9.59
C ALA A 318 14.19 5.03 -10.04
N ALA A 319 15.35 5.68 -9.93
CA ALA A 319 15.56 7.09 -10.31
C ALA A 319 15.35 7.40 -11.80
N THR A 320 15.25 6.37 -12.65
CA THR A 320 15.06 6.49 -14.11
C THR A 320 13.77 5.82 -14.58
N THR A 321 12.90 5.41 -13.67
CA THR A 321 11.66 4.71 -14.01
C THR A 321 10.68 5.62 -14.74
N ALA A 322 10.31 6.76 -14.15
CA ALA A 322 9.37 7.69 -14.76
C ALA A 322 10.01 8.47 -15.92
N GLN A 323 9.26 8.69 -16.99
CA GLN A 323 9.73 9.48 -18.14
C GLN A 323 10.13 10.91 -17.73
N SER A 324 9.33 11.54 -16.86
CA SER A 324 9.61 12.88 -16.32
C SER A 324 11.00 12.98 -15.70
N ASP A 325 11.40 11.97 -14.91
CA ASP A 325 12.67 11.94 -14.20
C ASP A 325 13.86 11.87 -15.18
N ARG A 326 13.67 11.18 -16.31
CA ARG A 326 14.69 11.08 -17.38
C ARG A 326 14.84 12.39 -18.13
N ASP A 327 13.73 13.04 -18.43
CA ASP A 327 13.70 14.28 -19.23
C ASP A 327 14.36 15.43 -18.49
N CYS A 328 14.06 15.60 -17.19
CA CYS A 328 14.68 16.62 -16.36
C CYS A 328 16.02 16.18 -15.73
N ARG A 329 16.39 14.89 -15.85
CA ARG A 329 17.53 14.25 -15.17
C ARG A 329 17.53 14.48 -13.66
N GLN A 330 16.34 14.58 -13.06
CA GLN A 330 16.14 14.73 -11.63
C GLN A 330 15.20 13.66 -11.11
N SER A 331 15.44 13.17 -9.90
CA SER A 331 14.54 12.24 -9.23
C SER A 331 14.75 12.33 -7.73
N TRP A 332 13.67 12.37 -6.96
CA TRP A 332 13.73 12.40 -5.49
C TRP A 332 14.43 11.16 -4.91
N VAL A 333 14.43 10.05 -5.66
CA VAL A 333 15.17 8.82 -5.33
C VAL A 333 16.69 9.06 -5.24
N ASN A 334 17.21 10.13 -5.85
CA ASN A 334 18.63 10.47 -5.77
C ASN A 334 19.09 10.76 -4.33
N VAL A 335 18.18 11.06 -3.39
CA VAL A 335 18.50 11.11 -1.96
C VAL A 335 18.97 9.73 -1.46
N ASP A 336 18.26 8.66 -1.81
CA ASP A 336 18.62 7.29 -1.41
C ASP A 336 19.89 6.80 -2.18
N VAL A 337 20.09 7.25 -3.42
CA VAL A 337 21.34 7.01 -4.17
C VAL A 337 22.51 7.67 -3.45
N ALA A 338 22.38 8.95 -3.07
CA ALA A 338 23.41 9.68 -2.33
C ALA A 338 23.67 9.06 -0.95
N ALA A 339 22.61 8.62 -0.25
CA ALA A 339 22.71 7.88 1.00
C ALA A 339 23.46 6.55 0.83
N THR A 340 23.30 5.86 -0.30
CA THR A 340 24.03 4.63 -0.60
C THR A 340 25.50 4.91 -0.91
N LEU A 341 25.78 5.96 -1.69
CA LEU A 341 27.14 6.35 -2.05
C LEU A 341 27.96 6.78 -0.83
N VAL A 342 27.37 7.55 0.09
CA VAL A 342 28.07 7.98 1.31
C VAL A 342 28.33 6.81 2.28
N SER A 343 27.57 5.70 2.16
CA SER A 343 27.79 4.46 2.91
C SER A 343 28.88 3.53 2.33
N LEU A 344 29.44 3.82 1.14
CA LEU A 344 30.51 3.00 0.56
C LEU A 344 31.84 3.19 1.29
N ASP A 345 32.69 2.17 1.31
CA ASP A 345 34.00 2.25 1.99
C ASP A 345 34.86 3.41 1.45
N VAL A 346 34.91 3.54 0.11
CA VAL A 346 35.57 4.66 -0.56
C VAL A 346 34.56 5.79 -0.77
N LEU A 347 34.80 6.93 -0.13
CA LEU A 347 33.94 8.11 -0.26
C LEU A 347 34.28 8.89 -1.53
N ASP A 348 33.30 9.02 -2.42
CA ASP A 348 33.30 9.98 -3.51
C ASP A 348 32.36 11.15 -3.17
N VAL A 349 32.94 12.23 -2.66
CA VAL A 349 32.20 13.43 -2.24
C VAL A 349 31.45 14.04 -3.42
N GLN A 350 32.07 14.10 -4.59
CA GLN A 350 31.48 14.73 -5.77
C GLN A 350 30.25 13.95 -6.23
N ALA A 351 30.34 12.61 -6.27
CA ALA A 351 29.21 11.78 -6.66
C ALA A 351 28.02 11.90 -5.69
N VAL A 352 28.27 12.07 -4.38
CA VAL A 352 27.20 12.30 -3.38
C VAL A 352 26.52 13.65 -3.66
N GLU A 353 27.28 14.73 -3.78
CA GLU A 353 26.76 16.08 -4.02
C GLU A 353 26.02 16.20 -5.36
N ASP A 354 26.55 15.59 -6.43
CA ASP A 354 25.91 15.57 -7.75
C ASP A 354 24.53 14.89 -7.73
N ASN A 355 24.34 13.88 -6.87
CA ASN A 355 23.04 13.24 -6.71
C ASN A 355 22.10 14.09 -5.85
N LEU A 356 22.58 14.72 -4.77
CA LEU A 356 21.79 15.65 -3.97
C LEU A 356 21.30 16.86 -4.78
N ALA A 357 22.13 17.36 -5.71
CA ALA A 357 21.80 18.46 -6.62
C ALA A 357 20.73 18.08 -7.67
N ARG A 358 20.55 16.79 -7.95
CA ARG A 358 19.58 16.26 -8.95
C ARG A 358 18.35 15.64 -8.32
N THR A 359 17.97 16.05 -7.12
CA THR A 359 16.80 15.49 -6.42
C THR A 359 15.47 16.04 -6.93
N GLY A 360 15.46 17.23 -7.53
CA GLY A 360 14.22 17.94 -7.82
C GLY A 360 13.55 18.42 -6.52
N PRO A 361 12.25 18.79 -6.56
CA PRO A 361 11.52 19.18 -5.35
C PRO A 361 11.35 17.96 -4.42
N LEU A 362 11.67 18.15 -3.14
CA LEU A 362 11.52 17.14 -2.10
C LEU A 362 10.35 17.48 -1.18
N ASP A 363 9.68 16.44 -0.70
CA ASP A 363 8.75 16.60 0.42
C ASP A 363 9.50 16.70 1.76
N SER A 364 8.76 16.81 2.86
CA SER A 364 9.35 16.97 4.19
C SER A 364 10.17 15.76 4.65
N GLU A 365 9.82 14.54 4.25
CA GLU A 365 10.52 13.32 4.67
C GLU A 365 11.82 13.16 3.86
N GLU A 366 11.77 13.24 2.54
CA GLU A 366 12.97 13.16 1.70
C GLU A 366 13.95 14.32 1.94
N ALA A 367 13.44 15.53 2.21
CA ALA A 367 14.30 16.66 2.56
C ALA A 367 15.08 16.41 3.87
N GLN A 368 14.44 15.82 4.88
CA GLN A 368 15.09 15.45 6.13
C GLN A 368 16.09 14.29 5.95
N ARG A 369 15.80 13.32 5.08
CA ARG A 369 16.78 12.29 4.69
C ARG A 369 18.01 12.90 4.01
N ALA A 370 17.84 13.89 3.14
CA ALA A 370 18.95 14.62 2.53
C ALA A 370 19.82 15.34 3.57
N VAL A 371 19.23 15.85 4.67
CA VAL A 371 19.99 16.39 5.81
C VAL A 371 20.86 15.32 6.48
N ILE A 372 20.35 14.09 6.65
CA ILE A 372 21.15 12.97 7.17
C ILE A 372 22.33 12.66 6.25
N VAL A 373 22.12 12.63 4.93
CA VAL A 373 23.22 12.39 3.97
C VAL A 373 24.30 13.47 4.08
N ARG A 374 23.91 14.75 4.18
CA ARG A 374 24.85 15.87 4.39
C ARG A 374 25.57 15.77 5.74
N ALA A 375 24.88 15.34 6.79
CA ALA A 375 25.49 15.12 8.10
C ALA A 375 26.52 13.98 8.07
N GLU A 376 26.23 12.87 7.37
CA GLU A 376 27.22 11.80 7.19
C GLU A 376 28.42 12.27 6.37
N LEU A 377 28.18 13.05 5.32
CA LEU A 377 29.25 13.63 4.52
C LEU A 377 30.16 14.51 5.38
N ALA A 378 29.59 15.43 6.16
CA ALA A 378 30.32 16.29 7.09
C ALA A 378 31.16 15.47 8.08
N ARG A 379 30.59 14.42 8.68
CA ARG A 379 31.30 13.51 9.60
C ARG A 379 32.49 12.84 8.92
N ARG A 380 32.29 12.26 7.73
CA ARG A 380 33.35 11.56 7.00
C ARG A 380 34.43 12.49 6.46
N THR A 381 34.12 13.77 6.27
CA THR A 381 35.09 14.82 5.91
C THR A 381 35.72 15.54 7.12
N GLY A 382 35.56 15.02 8.34
CA GLY A 382 36.23 15.55 9.53
C GLY A 382 35.54 16.71 10.23
N GLN A 383 34.22 16.90 10.01
CA GLN A 383 33.41 17.97 10.59
C GLN A 383 32.29 17.42 11.50
N PRO A 384 32.62 16.73 12.62
CA PRO A 384 31.64 16.05 13.46
C PRO A 384 30.67 17.00 14.20
N GLU A 385 31.11 18.21 14.57
CA GLU A 385 30.25 19.20 15.22
C GLU A 385 29.14 19.70 14.28
N GLN A 386 29.50 19.96 13.01
CA GLN A 386 28.53 20.31 11.98
C GLN A 386 27.55 19.16 11.73
N ALA A 387 28.05 17.92 11.66
CA ALA A 387 27.22 16.73 11.52
C ALA A 387 26.20 16.61 12.66
N ALA A 388 26.63 16.75 13.91
CA ALA A 388 25.73 16.71 15.08
C ALA A 388 24.70 17.85 15.07
N ALA A 389 25.09 19.07 14.68
CA ALA A 389 24.18 20.21 14.58
C ALA A 389 23.07 19.98 13.55
N LEU A 390 23.40 19.39 12.39
CA LEU A 390 22.41 19.03 11.36
C LEU A 390 21.38 18.03 11.88
N LEU A 391 21.84 16.98 12.59
CA LEU A 391 20.95 15.96 13.18
C LEU A 391 20.01 16.53 14.25
N GLY A 392 20.42 17.58 14.97
CA GLY A 392 19.63 18.20 16.05
C GLY A 392 18.28 18.76 15.60
N THR A 393 18.08 18.96 14.29
CA THR A 393 16.84 19.49 13.69
C THR A 393 15.81 18.41 13.30
N LEU A 394 16.17 17.13 13.39
CA LEU A 394 15.38 16.02 12.84
C LEU A 394 14.36 15.46 13.83
N SER A 395 13.26 14.93 13.30
CA SER A 395 12.30 14.16 14.09
C SER A 395 12.90 12.82 14.52
N ARG A 396 13.05 12.61 15.83
CA ARG A 396 13.65 11.39 16.41
C ARG A 396 12.70 10.18 16.41
N SER A 397 11.39 10.44 16.43
CA SER A 397 10.35 9.40 16.48
C SER A 397 9.97 8.88 15.10
N ALA A 398 10.28 9.63 14.04
CA ALA A 398 9.95 9.22 12.68
C ALA A 398 10.61 7.88 12.33
N LEU A 399 9.83 6.99 11.72
CA LEU A 399 10.27 5.64 11.36
C LEU A 399 11.57 5.68 10.54
N TRP A 400 11.62 6.50 9.50
CA TRP A 400 12.79 6.59 8.63
C TRP A 400 14.05 7.09 9.36
N THR A 401 13.94 8.00 10.34
CA THR A 401 15.10 8.44 11.14
C THR A 401 15.67 7.27 11.92
N ARG A 402 14.81 6.43 12.49
CA ARG A 402 15.21 5.22 13.23
C ARG A 402 15.85 4.18 12.30
N GLU A 403 15.39 4.11 11.05
CA GLU A 403 15.98 3.25 10.03
C GLU A 403 17.36 3.77 9.56
N GLU A 404 17.50 5.07 9.35
CA GLU A 404 18.79 5.69 9.03
C GLU A 404 19.77 5.61 10.19
N ALA A 405 19.31 5.71 11.44
CA ALA A 405 20.17 5.53 12.61
C ALA A 405 20.81 4.14 12.69
N HIS A 406 20.14 3.12 12.15
CA HIS A 406 20.73 1.79 11.98
C HIS A 406 21.79 1.75 10.87
N ALA A 407 21.58 2.43 9.74
CA ALA A 407 22.55 2.41 8.65
C ALA A 407 23.78 3.30 8.93
N PHE A 408 23.57 4.41 9.64
CA PHE A 408 24.59 5.40 9.97
C PHE A 408 24.87 5.39 11.48
N MET A 409 25.11 4.22 12.08
CA MET A 409 25.42 4.12 13.51
C MET A 409 26.58 5.04 13.95
N PRO A 410 27.69 5.19 13.21
CA PRO A 410 28.77 6.11 13.58
C PRO A 410 28.38 7.59 13.54
N LEU A 411 27.34 7.95 12.78
CA LEU A 411 26.81 9.32 12.72
C LEU A 411 25.96 9.63 13.93
N PHE A 412 24.98 8.77 14.20
CA PHE A 412 24.05 8.97 15.31
C PHE A 412 24.72 8.77 16.68
N SER A 413 25.90 8.14 16.74
CA SER A 413 26.69 8.07 17.96
C SER A 413 27.28 9.42 18.40
N LEU A 414 27.34 10.42 17.50
CA LEU A 414 27.74 11.80 17.82
C LEU A 414 26.73 12.50 18.75
N LEU A 415 25.47 12.05 18.74
CA LEU A 415 24.43 12.57 19.61
C LEU A 415 24.52 11.98 21.02
N ALA A 416 24.11 12.76 22.01
CA ALA A 416 23.89 12.28 23.37
C ALA A 416 22.83 11.17 23.38
N THR A 417 22.90 10.25 24.36
CA THR A 417 22.03 9.05 24.39
C THR A 417 20.55 9.40 24.37
N GLU A 418 20.15 10.49 25.04
CA GLU A 418 18.75 10.97 25.10
C GLU A 418 18.29 11.62 23.79
N GLN A 419 19.23 11.94 22.90
CA GLN A 419 18.99 12.56 21.61
C GLN A 419 18.94 11.56 20.46
N ARG A 420 19.32 10.29 20.71
CA ARG A 420 19.31 9.25 19.68
C ARG A 420 17.88 8.77 19.39
N PRO A 421 17.54 8.48 18.12
CA PRO A 421 16.29 7.81 17.77
C PRO A 421 16.17 6.47 18.49
N GLU A 422 14.95 6.10 18.87
CA GLU A 422 14.70 4.78 19.46
C GLU A 422 14.98 3.67 18.46
N SER A 423 15.67 2.62 18.92
CA SER A 423 15.93 1.45 18.08
C SER A 423 14.64 0.80 17.60
N LEU A 424 14.69 0.24 16.39
CA LEU A 424 13.61 -0.60 15.88
C LEU A 424 13.68 -2.00 16.50
N PRO A 425 12.55 -2.71 16.63
CA PRO A 425 12.48 -4.04 17.22
C PRO A 425 13.02 -5.10 16.25
N ARG A 426 14.31 -4.99 15.91
CA ARG A 426 15.02 -5.88 15.00
C ARG A 426 15.68 -7.00 15.80
N PRO A 427 15.36 -8.28 15.55
CA PRO A 427 16.04 -9.36 16.23
C PRO A 427 17.50 -9.42 15.75
N GLN A 428 18.42 -9.75 16.65
CA GLN A 428 19.84 -9.94 16.30
C GLN A 428 20.04 -11.13 15.34
N GLN A 429 19.19 -12.15 15.48
CA GLN A 429 19.17 -13.34 14.66
C GLN A 429 17.72 -13.71 14.35
N THR A 430 17.44 -14.09 13.10
CA THR A 430 16.12 -14.61 12.73
C THR A 430 15.84 -15.88 13.51
N ARG A 431 14.67 -15.97 14.15
CA ARG A 431 14.22 -17.17 14.86
C ARG A 431 13.03 -17.79 14.18
N VAL A 432 13.07 -19.09 13.96
CA VAL A 432 11.92 -19.87 13.49
C VAL A 432 11.55 -20.88 14.57
N HIS A 433 10.31 -20.81 15.01
CA HIS A 433 9.76 -21.75 15.97
C HIS A 433 8.69 -22.62 15.30
N LEU A 434 8.91 -23.93 15.31
CA LEU A 434 7.92 -24.93 14.93
C LEU A 434 7.30 -25.52 16.19
N ARG A 435 5.99 -25.30 16.35
CA ARG A 435 5.16 -26.11 17.23
C ARG A 435 4.67 -27.30 16.42
N ALA A 436 5.27 -28.46 16.62
CA ALA A 436 4.91 -29.71 15.98
C ALA A 436 4.16 -30.68 16.91
N LEU A 437 4.17 -30.47 18.22
CA LEU A 437 3.34 -31.28 19.13
C LEU A 437 1.88 -30.81 19.06
N GLY A 438 0.98 -31.75 18.76
CA GLY A 438 -0.45 -31.44 18.56
C GLY A 438 -0.72 -30.64 17.28
N VAL A 439 -1.57 -29.61 17.36
CA VAL A 439 -1.95 -28.81 16.18
C VAL A 439 -0.79 -27.92 15.73
N PRO A 440 -0.27 -28.10 14.51
CA PRO A 440 0.95 -27.44 14.08
C PRO A 440 0.81 -25.93 13.98
N GLY A 441 1.92 -25.24 14.25
CA GLY A 441 2.04 -23.80 14.06
C GLY A 441 3.49 -23.41 13.85
N VAL A 442 3.74 -22.53 12.88
CA VAL A 442 5.08 -22.00 12.62
C VAL A 442 5.08 -20.52 12.91
N GLN A 443 6.12 -20.07 13.61
CA GLN A 443 6.38 -18.66 13.87
C GLN A 443 7.74 -18.26 13.34
N VAL A 444 7.84 -17.06 12.75
CA VAL A 444 9.10 -16.43 12.40
C VAL A 444 9.19 -15.12 13.15
N ASN A 445 10.22 -14.96 14.00
CA ASN A 445 10.38 -13.84 14.92
C ASN A 445 9.12 -13.58 15.77
N GLY A 446 8.49 -14.66 16.26
CA GLY A 446 7.25 -14.62 17.06
C GLY A 446 5.96 -14.41 16.25
N ARG A 447 6.04 -14.23 14.92
CA ARG A 447 4.87 -14.04 14.06
C ARG A 447 4.44 -15.34 13.40
N ARG A 448 3.17 -15.69 13.56
CA ARG A 448 2.61 -16.91 12.96
C ARG A 448 2.59 -16.81 11.42
N ILE A 449 3.13 -17.83 10.76
CA ILE A 449 2.99 -18.02 9.31
C ILE A 449 2.12 -19.24 9.01
N ARG A 450 1.48 -19.24 7.83
CA ARG A 450 0.66 -20.37 7.37
C ARG A 450 1.47 -21.20 6.39
N LEU A 451 1.64 -22.48 6.71
CA LEU A 451 2.23 -23.48 5.83
C LEU A 451 1.16 -24.51 5.43
N GLY A 452 1.27 -25.05 4.23
CA GLY A 452 0.47 -26.21 3.82
C GLY A 452 1.01 -27.50 4.44
N HIS A 453 0.27 -28.59 4.28
CA HIS A 453 0.61 -29.89 4.87
C HIS A 453 1.98 -30.43 4.43
N LEU A 454 2.31 -30.30 3.14
CA LEU A 454 3.59 -30.76 2.61
C LEU A 454 4.75 -29.91 3.13
N GLU A 455 4.57 -28.58 3.17
CA GLU A 455 5.56 -27.63 3.66
C GLU A 455 5.81 -27.82 5.17
N LEU A 456 4.76 -28.09 5.96
CA LEU A 456 4.87 -28.43 7.39
C LEU A 456 5.67 -29.72 7.61
N ALA A 457 5.33 -30.79 6.89
CA ALA A 457 6.05 -32.06 7.02
C ALA A 457 7.51 -31.94 6.59
N THR A 458 7.79 -31.25 5.47
CA THR A 458 9.16 -30.97 5.03
C THR A 458 9.95 -30.17 6.07
N LEU A 459 9.39 -29.11 6.64
CA LEU A 459 10.06 -28.33 7.67
C LEU A 459 10.31 -29.15 8.93
N ALA A 460 9.32 -29.92 9.39
CA ALA A 460 9.45 -30.77 10.56
C ALA A 460 10.53 -31.84 10.38
N ALA A 461 10.56 -32.51 9.21
CA ALA A 461 11.55 -33.51 8.89
C ALA A 461 12.96 -32.92 8.88
N LEU A 462 13.15 -31.77 8.20
CA LEU A 462 14.44 -31.07 8.21
C LEU A 462 14.89 -30.74 9.63
N MET A 463 14.00 -30.20 10.47
CA MET A 463 14.35 -29.87 11.86
C MET A 463 14.65 -31.10 12.72
N LEU A 464 13.98 -32.23 12.50
CA LEU A 464 14.27 -33.48 13.21
C LEU A 464 15.62 -34.09 12.80
N ALA A 465 16.07 -33.82 11.58
CA ALA A 465 17.35 -34.27 11.03
C ALA A 465 18.46 -33.21 11.14
N ASP A 466 18.42 -32.37 12.18
CA ASP A 466 19.41 -31.31 12.46
C ASP A 466 19.65 -30.34 11.29
N GLY A 467 18.62 -30.17 10.46
CA GLY A 467 18.59 -29.24 9.35
C GLY A 467 19.18 -29.77 8.06
N ASP A 468 19.48 -31.07 7.90
CA ASP A 468 20.04 -31.63 6.66
C ASP A 468 19.31 -32.91 6.23
N LEU A 469 18.78 -32.93 5.00
CA LEU A 469 18.14 -34.10 4.40
C LEU A 469 18.45 -34.23 2.92
N THR A 470 18.63 -35.46 2.46
CA THR A 470 18.75 -35.78 1.04
C THR A 470 17.42 -35.63 0.30
N THR A 471 17.49 -35.48 -1.02
CA THR A 471 16.29 -35.44 -1.87
C THR A 471 15.47 -36.73 -1.74
N ASP A 472 16.13 -37.89 -1.60
CA ASP A 472 15.45 -39.18 -1.49
C ASP A 472 14.71 -39.32 -0.16
N GLU A 473 15.29 -38.87 0.95
CA GLU A 473 14.59 -38.82 2.25
C GLU A 473 13.39 -37.87 2.19
N LEU A 474 13.53 -36.70 1.57
CA LEU A 474 12.41 -35.78 1.40
C LEU A 474 11.32 -36.31 0.46
N ILE A 475 11.64 -37.18 -0.51
CA ILE A 475 10.64 -37.88 -1.33
C ILE A 475 9.74 -38.75 -0.44
N GLU A 476 10.33 -39.46 0.53
CA GLU A 476 9.59 -40.27 1.49
C GLU A 476 8.74 -39.41 2.44
N VAL A 477 9.28 -38.29 2.94
CA VAL A 477 8.56 -37.35 3.81
C VAL A 477 7.27 -36.84 3.17
N ILE A 478 7.31 -36.49 1.89
CA ILE A 478 6.16 -35.91 1.19
C ILE A 478 5.29 -36.95 0.47
N ARG A 479 5.56 -38.26 0.64
CA ARG A 479 4.87 -39.36 -0.05
C ARG A 479 3.36 -39.28 0.18
N ASP A 480 2.58 -39.58 -0.86
CA ASP A 480 1.11 -39.59 -0.84
C ASP A 480 0.51 -40.91 -1.38
N GLY A 481 1.34 -41.93 -1.60
CA GLY A 481 0.92 -43.26 -2.08
C GLY A 481 0.87 -43.40 -3.60
N ASP A 482 0.96 -42.30 -4.36
CA ASP A 482 1.01 -42.38 -5.83
C ASP A 482 2.41 -42.77 -6.32
N PRO A 483 2.54 -43.83 -7.13
CA PRO A 483 3.83 -44.23 -7.69
C PRO A 483 4.34 -43.18 -8.67
N ARG A 484 5.60 -42.74 -8.47
CA ARG A 484 6.26 -41.76 -9.33
C ARG A 484 7.68 -42.21 -9.63
N GLY A 485 8.16 -41.94 -10.84
CA GLY A 485 9.58 -42.08 -11.16
C GLY A 485 10.43 -41.08 -10.37
N THR A 486 11.69 -41.44 -10.09
CA THR A 486 12.64 -40.66 -9.26
C THR A 486 12.71 -39.19 -9.66
N ARG A 487 12.79 -38.90 -10.96
CA ARG A 487 12.85 -37.52 -11.46
C ARG A 487 11.60 -36.70 -11.12
N THR A 488 10.41 -37.28 -11.28
CA THR A 488 9.13 -36.60 -11.01
C THR A 488 8.92 -36.38 -9.52
N ALA A 489 9.36 -37.35 -8.69
CA ALA A 489 9.34 -37.23 -7.24
C ALA A 489 10.29 -36.12 -6.75
N ALA A 490 11.53 -36.07 -7.26
CA ALA A 490 12.49 -35.00 -6.96
C ALA A 490 11.97 -33.61 -7.37
N GLN A 491 11.33 -33.49 -8.54
CA GLN A 491 10.67 -32.25 -8.97
C GLN A 491 9.51 -31.82 -8.06
N ARG A 492 8.83 -32.77 -7.41
CA ARG A 492 7.81 -32.48 -6.41
C ARG A 492 8.44 -31.93 -5.14
N VAL A 493 9.54 -32.52 -4.65
CA VAL A 493 10.33 -31.98 -3.52
C VAL A 493 10.77 -30.54 -3.81
N SER A 494 11.40 -30.27 -4.96
CA SER A 494 11.82 -28.89 -5.29
C SER A 494 10.65 -27.90 -5.34
N ARG A 495 9.44 -28.32 -5.75
CA ARG A 495 8.25 -27.48 -5.72
C ARG A 495 7.76 -27.22 -4.30
N VAL A 496 7.76 -28.24 -3.43
CA VAL A 496 7.37 -28.09 -2.02
C VAL A 496 8.38 -27.20 -1.29
N VAL A 497 9.68 -27.42 -1.47
CA VAL A 497 10.73 -26.58 -0.88
C VAL A 497 10.62 -25.14 -1.35
N ARG A 498 10.32 -24.90 -2.63
CA ARG A 498 10.07 -23.53 -3.12
C ARG A 498 8.90 -22.87 -2.39
N LYS A 499 7.77 -23.57 -2.24
CA LYS A 499 6.62 -23.05 -1.48
C LYS A 499 6.95 -22.81 0.00
N LEU A 500 7.76 -23.68 0.60
CA LEU A 500 8.26 -23.50 1.96
C LEU A 500 9.11 -22.23 2.06
N ARG A 501 10.05 -22.01 1.13
CA ARG A 501 10.84 -20.76 1.04
C ARG A 501 9.98 -19.53 0.83
N ASP A 502 8.97 -19.61 -0.04
CA ASP A 502 8.03 -18.52 -0.29
C ASP A 502 7.25 -18.16 0.99
N ALA A 503 6.81 -19.17 1.74
CA ALA A 503 6.02 -18.97 2.95
C ALA A 503 6.87 -18.56 4.17
N LEU A 504 8.10 -19.08 4.27
CA LEU A 504 9.12 -18.58 5.20
C LEU A 504 9.59 -17.20 4.78
N GLY A 505 9.53 -16.85 3.50
CA GLY A 505 9.74 -15.53 2.95
C GLY A 505 11.20 -15.15 2.68
N TRP A 506 12.11 -16.12 2.59
CA TRP A 506 13.43 -15.91 2.00
C TRP A 506 13.95 -17.18 1.33
N ASP A 507 14.64 -17.02 0.19
CA ASP A 507 15.09 -18.15 -0.63
C ASP A 507 16.12 -19.04 0.09
N GLU A 508 17.03 -18.43 0.85
CA GLU A 508 18.08 -19.14 1.58
C GLU A 508 17.56 -19.90 2.82
N SER A 509 16.27 -19.77 3.16
CA SER A 509 15.67 -20.46 4.32
C SER A 509 15.86 -21.98 4.29
N VAL A 510 15.92 -22.53 3.08
CA VAL A 510 16.34 -23.90 2.81
C VAL A 510 17.34 -23.83 1.67
N LEU A 511 18.60 -24.17 1.86
CA LEU A 511 19.62 -24.28 0.83
C LEU A 511 19.41 -25.55 0.00
N SER A 512 19.90 -25.57 -1.24
CA SER A 512 19.89 -26.77 -2.11
C SER A 512 21.32 -27.06 -2.55
N LEU A 513 21.93 -28.09 -1.97
CA LEU A 513 23.35 -28.41 -2.13
C LEU A 513 23.51 -29.85 -2.64
N GLY A 514 23.85 -30.02 -3.92
CA GLY A 514 24.33 -31.32 -4.43
C GLY A 514 23.36 -32.50 -4.29
N GLY A 515 22.04 -32.27 -4.27
CA GLY A 515 21.03 -33.33 -4.06
C GLY A 515 20.52 -33.45 -2.63
N ALA A 516 20.97 -32.58 -1.72
CA ALA A 516 20.43 -32.41 -0.38
C ALA A 516 19.83 -31.01 -0.18
N TYR A 517 19.05 -30.86 0.88
CA TYR A 517 18.44 -29.63 1.33
C TYR A 517 18.84 -29.37 2.77
N GLN A 518 19.28 -28.14 3.03
CA GLN A 518 19.76 -27.74 4.34
C GLN A 518 19.01 -26.53 4.87
N LEU A 519 18.63 -26.48 6.14
CA LEU A 519 18.11 -25.25 6.76
C LEU A 519 19.21 -24.19 6.85
N ASP A 520 18.81 -22.92 6.71
CA ASP A 520 19.73 -21.78 6.83
C ASP A 520 20.48 -21.81 8.18
N PRO A 521 21.82 -21.99 8.20
CA PRO A 521 22.57 -22.10 9.44
C PRO A 521 22.66 -20.78 10.21
N ALA A 522 22.35 -19.64 9.58
CA ALA A 522 22.31 -18.34 10.26
C ALA A 522 21.03 -18.12 11.07
N VAL A 523 20.05 -19.02 10.96
CA VAL A 523 18.73 -18.90 11.59
C VAL A 523 18.68 -19.78 12.85
N ASP A 524 18.06 -19.26 13.89
CA ASP A 524 17.78 -19.99 15.13
C ASP A 524 16.50 -20.82 14.94
N TRP A 525 16.67 -22.10 14.60
CA TRP A 525 15.59 -23.05 14.40
C TRP A 525 15.27 -23.77 15.72
N THR A 526 14.04 -23.64 16.19
CA THR A 526 13.60 -24.27 17.45
C THR A 526 12.31 -25.06 17.26
N SER A 527 12.26 -26.27 17.81
CA SER A 527 11.07 -27.12 17.80
C SER A 527 10.67 -27.55 19.21
N ASP A 528 9.38 -27.58 19.48
CA ASP A 528 8.84 -28.16 20.73
C ASP A 528 9.14 -29.66 20.84
N VAL A 529 9.28 -30.39 19.72
CA VAL A 529 9.68 -31.80 19.69
C VAL A 529 11.10 -32.00 20.18
N GLN A 530 12.08 -31.24 19.66
CA GLN A 530 13.47 -31.30 20.11
C GLN A 530 13.59 -30.94 21.60
N THR A 531 12.81 -29.94 22.04
CA THR A 531 12.73 -29.53 23.45
C THR A 531 12.21 -30.66 24.33
N ALA A 532 11.14 -31.35 23.90
CA ALA A 532 10.58 -32.50 24.61
C ALA A 532 11.56 -33.68 24.67
N LEU A 533 12.21 -34.02 23.55
CA LEU A 533 13.20 -35.10 23.47
C LEU A 533 14.39 -34.84 24.39
N THR A 534 14.95 -33.63 24.37
CA THR A 534 16.07 -33.23 25.23
C THR A 534 15.68 -33.22 26.71
N GLY A 535 14.45 -32.79 27.01
CA GLY A 535 13.89 -32.74 28.36
C GLY A 535 13.30 -34.06 28.88
N GLY A 536 13.39 -35.15 28.11
CA GLY A 536 12.83 -36.45 28.47
C GLY A 536 11.31 -36.43 28.69
N GLN A 537 10.57 -35.54 28.00
CA GLN A 537 9.12 -35.45 28.09
C GLN A 537 8.44 -36.41 27.11
N PRO A 538 7.29 -37.01 27.46
CA PRO A 538 6.53 -37.88 26.55
C PRO A 538 5.97 -37.08 25.37
N ILE A 539 6.12 -37.65 24.17
CA ILE A 539 5.45 -37.17 22.96
C ILE A 539 4.16 -37.96 22.80
N LEU A 540 3.01 -37.28 22.75
CA LEU A 540 1.69 -37.90 22.63
C LEU A 540 1.04 -37.68 21.27
N ALA A 541 1.47 -36.66 20.55
CA ALA A 541 0.93 -36.29 19.24
C ALA A 541 1.97 -35.50 18.44
N PHE A 542 2.01 -35.71 17.12
CA PHE A 542 2.92 -35.06 16.20
C PHE A 542 2.17 -34.60 14.93
N LEU A 543 2.25 -33.31 14.63
CA LEU A 543 1.62 -32.62 13.49
C LEU A 543 0.15 -33.03 13.27
N SER A 544 -0.65 -33.00 14.35
CA SER A 544 -2.05 -33.43 14.32
C SER A 544 -2.85 -32.70 13.23
N GLY A 545 -3.56 -33.48 12.41
CA GLY A 545 -4.35 -32.98 11.28
C GLY A 545 -3.60 -32.86 9.96
N VAL A 546 -2.31 -33.20 9.90
CA VAL A 546 -1.54 -33.31 8.65
C VAL A 546 -1.67 -34.75 8.10
N PRO A 547 -2.41 -34.98 7.00
CA PRO A 547 -2.76 -36.32 6.53
C PRO A 547 -1.70 -36.89 5.59
N LEU A 548 -0.48 -37.09 6.10
CA LEU A 548 0.63 -37.69 5.33
C LEU A 548 1.10 -38.99 6.00
N PRO A 549 1.35 -40.08 5.24
CA PRO A 549 1.84 -41.35 5.79
C PRO A 549 3.07 -41.19 6.69
N TRP A 550 4.06 -40.42 6.24
CA TRP A 550 5.29 -40.15 7.01
C TRP A 550 4.98 -39.53 8.39
N VAL A 551 4.00 -38.63 8.50
CA VAL A 551 3.65 -38.00 9.77
C VAL A 551 3.11 -39.03 10.77
N THR A 552 2.27 -39.97 10.30
CA THR A 552 1.74 -41.04 11.14
C THR A 552 2.83 -42.03 11.57
N GLU A 553 3.75 -42.36 10.65
CA GLU A 553 4.89 -43.24 10.92
C GLU A 553 5.84 -42.59 11.94
N GLU A 554 6.16 -41.31 11.77
CA GLU A 554 7.05 -40.55 12.66
C GLU A 554 6.43 -40.33 14.04
N GLU A 555 5.11 -40.09 14.13
CA GLU A 555 4.40 -40.00 15.41
C GLU A 555 4.56 -41.29 16.23
N GLN A 556 4.35 -42.45 15.61
CA GLN A 556 4.53 -43.75 16.26
C GLN A 556 5.97 -43.96 16.72
N TYR A 557 6.94 -43.62 15.88
CA TYR A 557 8.36 -43.71 16.20
C TYR A 557 8.74 -42.83 17.40
N LEU A 558 8.29 -41.57 17.42
CA LEU A 558 8.56 -40.62 18.52
C LEU A 558 7.93 -41.06 19.84
N ILE A 559 6.71 -41.64 19.80
CA ILE A 559 6.06 -42.24 20.97
C ILE A 559 6.88 -43.41 21.52
N MET A 560 7.32 -44.34 20.65
CA MET A 560 8.10 -45.52 21.06
C MET A 560 9.47 -45.16 21.62
N LYS A 561 10.17 -44.20 21.01
CA LYS A 561 11.50 -43.74 21.44
C LYS A 561 11.51 -43.21 22.88
N HIS A 562 10.40 -42.64 23.34
CA HIS A 562 10.24 -42.23 24.72
C HIS A 562 10.10 -43.43 25.69
N SER A 563 9.36 -44.47 25.31
CA SER A 563 9.21 -45.69 26.11
C SER A 563 10.54 -46.40 26.35
N ASP A 564 11.43 -46.44 25.34
CA ASP A 564 12.76 -47.05 25.48
C ASP A 564 13.71 -46.23 26.36
N HIS A 565 13.54 -44.91 26.43
CA HIS A 565 14.36 -44.06 27.30
C HIS A 565 13.99 -44.22 28.79
N GLN A 566 12.73 -44.54 29.10
CA GLN A 566 12.29 -44.88 30.46
C GLN A 566 12.72 -46.29 30.94
N ILE A 567 13.10 -47.19 30.03
CA ILE A 567 13.55 -48.55 30.38
C ILE A 567 15.07 -48.57 30.68
N LYS A 568 15.82 -47.58 30.18
CA LYS A 568 17.29 -47.52 30.28
C LYS A 568 17.84 -46.54 31.33
N ASN A 569 16.99 -45.68 31.89
CA ASN A 569 17.26 -44.82 33.05
C ASN A 569 16.38 -45.26 34.22
#